data_AF-A0A7J4JPW5-F1
#
_entry.id   AF-A0A7J4JPW5-F1
#
_cell.length_a   1.000
_cell.length_b   1.000
_cell.length_c   1.000
_cell.angle_alpha   90.00
_cell.angle_beta   90.00
_cell.angle_gamma   90.00
#
_symmetry.space_group_name_H-M   'P 1'
#
loop_
_entity.id
_entity.type
_entity.pdbx_description
1 polymer ?
#
loop_
_entity_poly.entity_id
_entity_poly.type
_entity_poly.pdbx_seq_one_letter_code
_entity_poly.pdbx_strand_id
1 'polypeptide(L)'
;MELNLEVCRTIAVQYGLPLQFVVKEFFVFDVLSQITNLTAGEKNFVFKGGTALNKVYLKTLQRFSEDLDFDLGTESIPETRDKCKEIAGKLSGFEVSEFRKVGGTIQFYCSFESP
;
A
#
# COMPACT_ATOMS: atom_id res chain seq x y z
N MET A 1 7.58 -9.73 -3.67
CA MET A 1 7.54 -10.82 -2.66
C MET A 1 6.71 -11.96 -3.23
N GLU A 2 6.88 -13.21 -2.77
CA GLU A 2 6.04 -14.34 -3.25
C GLU A 2 5.01 -14.73 -2.19
N LEU A 3 3.74 -14.93 -2.61
CA LEU A 3 2.66 -15.29 -1.72
C LEU A 3 2.72 -16.78 -1.36
N ASN A 4 2.83 -17.10 -0.07
CA ASN A 4 2.70 -18.47 0.41
C ASN A 4 1.27 -18.73 0.92
N LEU A 5 0.44 -19.38 0.09
CA LEU A 5 -0.96 -19.68 0.40
C LEU A 5 -1.14 -20.58 1.61
N GLU A 6 -0.23 -21.51 1.87
CA GLU A 6 -0.32 -22.40 3.02
C GLU A 6 -0.14 -21.62 4.33
N VAL A 7 0.84 -20.71 4.36
CA VAL A 7 1.05 -19.79 5.49
C VAL A 7 -0.19 -18.89 5.69
N CYS A 8 -0.74 -18.33 4.60
CA CYS A 8 -1.95 -17.52 4.69
C CYS A 8 -3.14 -18.29 5.26
N ARG A 9 -3.33 -19.56 4.86
CA ARG A 9 -4.39 -20.43 5.40
C ARG A 9 -4.18 -20.73 6.89
N THR A 10 -2.95 -21.01 7.31
CA THR A 10 -2.63 -21.23 8.72
C THR A 10 -2.95 -19.99 9.57
N ILE A 11 -2.53 -18.80 9.10
CA ILE A 11 -2.83 -17.53 9.79
C ILE A 11 -4.34 -17.27 9.84
N ALA A 12 -5.05 -17.48 8.74
CA ALA A 12 -6.50 -17.30 8.66
C ALA A 12 -7.23 -18.16 9.72
N VAL A 13 -6.85 -19.44 9.85
CA VAL A 13 -7.40 -20.34 10.87
C VAL A 13 -7.01 -19.90 12.28
N GLN A 14 -5.74 -19.58 12.51
CA GLN A 14 -5.23 -19.20 13.84
C GLN A 14 -5.94 -17.96 14.41
N TYR A 15 -6.24 -16.97 13.56
CA TYR A 15 -6.86 -15.72 13.98
C TYR A 15 -8.38 -15.67 13.73
N GLY A 16 -8.97 -16.73 13.18
CA GLY A 16 -10.40 -16.78 12.85
C GLY A 16 -10.80 -15.74 11.78
N LEU A 17 -9.91 -15.45 10.83
CA LEU A 17 -10.11 -14.46 9.78
C LEU A 17 -10.40 -15.15 8.44
N PRO A 18 -11.27 -14.56 7.59
CA PRO A 18 -11.37 -14.99 6.19
C PRO A 18 -10.02 -14.88 5.46
N LEU A 19 -9.67 -15.92 4.70
CA LEU A 19 -8.39 -16.01 3.97
C LEU A 19 -8.10 -14.77 3.11
N GLN A 20 -9.14 -14.22 2.47
CA GLN A 20 -9.04 -13.02 1.64
C GLN A 20 -8.45 -11.81 2.37
N PHE A 21 -8.67 -11.64 3.68
CA PHE A 21 -8.09 -10.52 4.44
C PHE A 21 -6.59 -10.72 4.66
N VAL A 22 -6.17 -11.96 4.91
CA VAL A 22 -4.75 -12.30 5.07
C VAL A 22 -3.99 -12.13 3.75
N VAL A 23 -4.58 -12.60 2.65
CA VAL A 23 -4.03 -12.42 1.30
C VAL A 23 -3.96 -10.94 0.94
N LYS A 24 -5.03 -10.17 1.20
CA LYS A 24 -5.04 -8.74 0.93
C LYS A 24 -3.98 -7.99 1.74
N GLU A 25 -3.79 -8.36 3.00
CA GLU A 25 -2.74 -7.78 3.83
C GLU A 25 -1.34 -8.06 3.29
N PHE A 26 -1.07 -9.27 2.80
CA PHE A 26 0.18 -9.58 2.10
C PHE A 26 0.44 -8.60 0.94
N PHE A 27 -0.55 -8.38 0.07
CA PHE A 27 -0.40 -7.49 -1.08
C PHE A 27 -0.25 -6.02 -0.68
N VAL A 28 -0.92 -5.56 0.37
CA VAL A 28 -0.70 -4.21 0.93
C VAL A 28 0.77 -4.04 1.34
N PHE A 29 1.35 -5.04 2.02
CA PHE A 29 2.76 -5.00 2.40
C PHE A 29 3.72 -5.15 1.20
N ASP A 30 3.35 -5.91 0.17
CA ASP A 30 4.16 -6.00 -1.05
C ASP A 30 4.21 -4.65 -1.77
N VAL A 31 3.07 -3.97 -1.97
CA VAL A 31 3.03 -2.61 -2.55
C VAL A 31 3.84 -1.64 -1.68
N LEU A 32 3.62 -1.64 -0.36
CA LEU A 32 4.34 -0.74 0.55
C LEU A 32 5.86 -0.96 0.50
N SER A 33 6.30 -2.22 0.42
CA SER A 33 7.71 -2.59 0.27
C SER A 33 8.30 -2.06 -1.04
N GLN A 34 7.60 -2.26 -2.16
CA GLN A 34 8.02 -1.74 -3.47
C GLN A 34 8.11 -0.21 -3.46
N ILE A 35 7.10 0.50 -2.93
CA ILE A 35 7.13 1.97 -2.81
C ILE A 35 8.32 2.41 -1.96
N THR A 36 8.53 1.79 -0.80
CA THR A 36 9.62 2.16 0.11
C THR A 36 11.00 1.93 -0.51
N ASN A 37 11.18 0.87 -1.29
CA ASN A 37 12.44 0.63 -2.02
C ASN A 37 12.71 1.69 -3.09
N LEU A 38 11.66 2.22 -3.72
CA LEU A 38 11.77 3.26 -4.75
C LEU A 38 12.06 4.64 -4.17
N THR A 39 11.56 4.93 -2.97
CA THR A 39 11.66 6.26 -2.33
C THR A 39 12.61 6.28 -1.14
N ALA A 40 13.36 5.20 -0.90
CA ALA A 40 14.32 5.09 0.19
C ALA A 40 15.33 6.25 0.15
N GLY A 41 15.33 7.07 1.21
CA GLY A 41 16.21 8.24 1.34
C GLY A 41 15.58 9.58 0.95
N GLU A 42 14.38 9.59 0.36
CA GLU A 42 13.62 10.81 0.09
C GLU A 42 12.99 11.36 1.39
N LYS A 43 13.67 12.32 2.03
CA LYS A 43 13.21 12.91 3.31
C LYS A 43 11.87 13.65 3.22
N ASN A 44 11.49 14.06 2.01
CA ASN A 44 10.23 14.74 1.72
C ASN A 44 9.11 13.78 1.30
N PHE A 45 9.32 12.47 1.38
CA PHE A 45 8.30 11.45 1.09
C PHE A 45 7.93 10.71 2.38
N VAL A 46 6.74 10.96 2.90
CA VAL A 46 6.34 10.52 4.26
C VAL A 46 5.13 9.61 4.20
N PHE A 47 5.26 8.39 4.72
CA PHE A 47 4.14 7.46 4.91
C PHE A 47 3.26 7.90 6.09
N LYS A 48 1.95 8.01 5.85
CA LYS A 48 0.98 8.51 6.84
C LYS A 48 -0.37 7.79 6.77
N GLY A 49 -1.38 8.39 7.39
CA GLY A 49 -2.76 7.93 7.28
C GLY A 49 -3.09 6.74 8.17
N GLY A 50 -4.23 6.10 7.87
CA GLY A 50 -4.80 5.05 8.71
C GLY A 50 -3.92 3.80 8.78
N THR A 51 -3.28 3.44 7.68
CA THR A 51 -2.43 2.24 7.61
C THR A 51 -1.10 2.45 8.31
N ALA A 52 -0.49 3.65 8.21
CA ALA A 52 0.69 3.98 9.02
C ALA A 52 0.36 3.96 10.52
N LEU A 53 -0.75 4.56 10.94
CA LEU A 53 -1.22 4.50 12.33
C LEU A 53 -1.35 3.05 12.80
N ASN A 54 -2.04 2.24 12.00
CA ASN A 54 -2.33 0.84 12.30
C ASN A 54 -1.07 -0.03 12.43
N LYS A 55 -0.13 0.10 11.48
CA LYS A 55 1.03 -0.80 11.38
C LYS A 55 2.24 -0.35 12.18
N VAL A 56 2.40 0.95 12.44
CA VAL A 56 3.57 1.49 13.14
C VAL A 56 3.28 1.73 14.62
N TYR A 57 2.06 2.19 14.97
CA TYR A 57 1.80 2.74 16.31
C TYR A 57 0.87 1.89 17.18
N LEU A 58 -0.16 1.24 16.61
CA LEU A 58 -1.17 0.52 17.40
C LEU A 58 -0.71 -0.84 17.95
N LYS A 59 0.45 -1.36 17.51
CA LYS A 59 1.07 -2.61 17.98
C LYS A 59 0.11 -3.80 17.97
N THR A 60 -0.49 -4.15 19.12
CA THR A 60 -1.40 -5.29 19.30
C THR A 60 -2.87 -4.95 19.06
N LEU A 61 -3.23 -3.66 19.03
CA LEU A 61 -4.60 -3.18 18.79
C LEU A 61 -4.84 -2.92 17.29
N GLN A 62 -4.36 -3.80 16.42
CA GLN A 62 -4.47 -3.60 14.98
C GLN A 62 -5.90 -3.82 14.49
N ARG A 63 -6.27 -3.02 13.50
CA ARG A 63 -7.46 -3.19 12.67
C ARG A 63 -7.05 -3.48 11.22
N PHE A 64 -8.01 -3.87 10.40
CA PHE A 64 -7.78 -3.91 8.97
C PHE A 64 -7.68 -2.48 8.39
N SER A 65 -6.71 -2.26 7.49
CA SER A 65 -6.46 -0.99 6.81
C SER A 65 -5.63 -1.27 5.55
N GLU A 66 -6.12 -0.86 4.38
CA GLU A 66 -5.53 -1.19 3.07
C GLU A 66 -4.96 0.02 2.33
N ASP A 67 -5.48 1.22 2.58
CA ASP A 67 -5.05 2.43 1.87
C ASP A 67 -3.63 2.83 2.29
N LEU A 68 -2.77 3.12 1.32
CA LEU A 68 -1.41 3.60 1.56
C LEU A 68 -1.33 5.10 1.25
N ASP A 69 -1.35 5.92 2.29
CA ASP A 69 -1.29 7.38 2.16
C ASP A 69 0.14 7.90 2.31
N PHE A 70 0.55 8.78 1.40
CA PHE A 70 1.85 9.44 1.45
C PHE A 70 1.71 10.95 1.31
N ASP A 71 2.55 11.70 2.02
CA ASP A 71 2.82 13.10 1.73
C ASP A 71 4.10 13.23 0.92
N LEU A 72 4.06 14.13 -0.06
CA LEU A 72 5.23 14.63 -0.77
C LEU A 72 5.43 16.07 -0.33
N GLY A 73 6.66 16.48 -0.04
CA GLY A 73 7.02 17.85 0.39
C GLY A 73 6.93 18.89 -0.73
N THR A 74 5.85 18.86 -1.50
CA THR A 74 5.48 19.82 -2.54
C THR A 74 3.97 20.04 -2.49
N GLU A 75 3.52 21.27 -2.77
CA GLU A 75 2.11 21.60 -2.95
C GLU A 75 1.69 21.51 -4.43
N SER A 76 2.64 21.23 -5.32
CA SER A 76 2.43 21.15 -6.76
C SER A 76 1.73 19.84 -7.14
N ILE A 77 0.43 19.93 -7.45
CA ILE A 77 -0.36 18.80 -7.94
C ILE A 77 0.26 18.13 -9.19
N PRO A 78 0.80 18.87 -10.19
CA PRO A 78 1.52 18.25 -11.30
C PRO A 78 2.71 17.41 -10.85
N GLU A 79 3.57 17.92 -9.96
CA GLU A 79 4.73 17.17 -9.44
C GLU A 79 4.29 15.92 -8.67
N THR A 80 3.28 16.04 -7.81
CA THR A 80 2.70 14.90 -7.10
C THR A 80 2.18 13.85 -8.09
N ARG A 81 1.49 14.27 -9.15
CA ARG A 81 0.99 13.37 -10.18
C ARG A 81 2.12 12.65 -10.92
N ASP A 82 3.19 13.37 -11.26
CA ASP A 82 4.32 12.78 -11.97
C ASP A 82 5.09 11.80 -11.08
N LYS A 83 5.24 12.10 -9.78
CA LYS A 83 5.79 11.16 -8.80
C LYS A 83 4.91 9.91 -8.65
N CYS A 84 3.59 10.07 -8.59
CA CYS A 84 2.66 8.93 -8.56
C CYS A 84 2.80 8.05 -9.81
N LYS A 85 2.92 8.65 -11.00
CA LYS A 85 3.16 7.90 -12.25
C LYS A 85 4.50 7.17 -12.25
N GLU A 86 5.56 7.81 -11.76
CA GLU A 86 6.89 7.22 -11.65
C GLU A 86 6.85 5.96 -10.76
N ILE A 87 6.23 6.07 -9.58
CA ILE A 87 6.10 4.97 -8.64
C ILE A 87 5.24 3.85 -9.25
N ALA A 88 4.05 4.18 -9.74
CA ALA A 88 3.12 3.23 -10.34
C ALA A 88 3.73 2.47 -11.52
N GLY A 89 4.47 3.15 -12.39
CA GLY A 89 5.13 2.53 -13.55
C GLY A 89 6.27 1.57 -13.18
N LYS A 90 6.71 1.59 -11.91
CA LYS A 90 7.72 0.68 -11.36
C LYS A 90 7.12 -0.40 -10.45
N LEU A 91 5.82 -0.35 -10.15
CA LEU A 91 5.15 -1.41 -9.41
C LEU A 91 5.04 -2.67 -10.28
N SER A 92 5.31 -3.82 -9.69
CA SER A 92 5.27 -5.12 -10.34
C SER A 92 4.24 -6.02 -9.67
N GLY A 93 3.50 -6.79 -10.46
CA GLY A 93 2.46 -7.70 -9.96
C GLY A 93 1.10 -7.06 -9.70
N PHE A 94 0.86 -5.82 -10.16
CA PHE A 94 -0.38 -5.09 -9.97
C PHE A 94 -0.86 -4.42 -11.26
N GLU A 95 -2.17 -4.41 -11.46
CA GLU A 95 -2.83 -3.54 -12.42
C GLU A 95 -3.10 -2.19 -11.76
N VAL A 96 -2.59 -1.12 -12.37
CA VAL A 96 -2.76 0.24 -11.84
C VAL A 96 -3.92 0.93 -12.57
N SER A 97 -4.87 1.44 -11.79
CA SER A 97 -5.99 2.22 -12.33
C SER A 97 -5.54 3.59 -12.86
N GLU A 98 -6.46 4.29 -13.51
CA GLU A 98 -6.25 5.69 -13.86
C GLU A 98 -6.00 6.58 -12.62
N PHE A 99 -5.18 7.61 -12.81
CA PHE A 99 -4.88 8.61 -11.78
C PHE A 99 -5.99 9.66 -11.72
N ARG A 100 -6.59 9.81 -10.53
CA ARG A 100 -7.67 10.76 -10.27
C ARG A 100 -7.22 11.79 -9.25
N LYS A 101 -7.63 13.05 -9.47
CA LYS A 101 -7.47 14.11 -8.47
C LYS A 101 -8.71 14.14 -7.57
N VAL A 102 -8.53 14.01 -6.28
CA VAL A 102 -9.60 14.11 -5.27
C VAL A 102 -9.21 15.19 -4.28
N GLY A 103 -9.82 16.38 -4.40
CA GLY A 103 -9.39 17.54 -3.63
C GLY A 103 -7.92 17.88 -3.91
N GLY A 104 -7.09 17.88 -2.85
CA GLY A 104 -5.65 18.13 -2.92
C GLY A 104 -4.78 16.88 -3.14
N THR A 105 -5.36 15.70 -3.38
CA THR A 105 -4.61 14.45 -3.48
C THR A 105 -4.72 13.83 -4.88
N ILE A 106 -3.71 13.04 -5.23
CA ILE A 106 -3.73 12.14 -6.39
C ILE A 106 -3.93 10.71 -5.87
N GLN A 107 -4.89 10.00 -6.46
CA GLN A 107 -5.26 8.65 -6.08
C GLN A 107 -5.25 7.72 -7.30
N PHE A 108 -4.86 6.48 -7.07
CA PHE A 108 -4.97 5.36 -7.99
C PHE A 108 -5.12 4.07 -7.18
N TYR A 109 -5.66 3.03 -7.79
CA TYR A 109 -5.79 1.71 -7.18
C TYR A 109 -4.76 0.75 -7.76
N CYS A 110 -4.29 -0.16 -6.91
CA CYS A 110 -3.54 -1.33 -7.32
C CYS A 110 -4.45 -2.55 -7.19
N SER A 111 -4.75 -3.19 -8.30
CA SER A 111 -5.52 -4.44 -8.36
C SER A 111 -4.57 -5.61 -8.60
N PHE A 112 -4.92 -6.76 -8.04
CA PHE A 112 -4.17 -8.01 -8.21
C PHE A 112 -5.15 -9.15 -8.45
N GLU A 113 -4.71 -10.20 -9.13
CA GLU A 113 -5.49 -11.42 -9.26
C GLU A 113 -5.48 -12.16 -7.92
N SER A 114 -6.66 -12.36 -7.34
CA SER A 114 -6.77 -13.21 -6.15
C SER A 114 -6.53 -14.67 -6.55
N PRO A 115 -5.66 -15.38 -5.83
CA PRO A 115 -5.54 -16.83 -5.93
C PRO A 115 -6.77 -17.57 -5.39
#